data_AF-A0A832T6C8-F1
#
_entry.id   AF-A0A832T6C8-F1
#
_cell.length_a   1.000
_cell.length_b   1.000
_cell.length_c   1.000
_cell.angle_alpha   90.00
_cell.angle_beta   90.00
_cell.angle_gamma   90.00
#
_symmetry.space_group_name_H-M   'P 1'
#
loop_
_entity.id
_entity.type
_entity.pdbx_description
1 polymer ?
#
loop_
_entity_poly.entity_id
_entity_poly.type
_entity_poly.pdbx_seq_one_letter_code
_entity_poly.pdbx_strand_id
1 'polypeptide(L)'
;MDFAEIVRLLRVIGPNIRLLSKLSKIEESVLYDFLSKIQSLKFTPITKISTLSICEKGIIRRSIKNNKGLALEGDFEVKEIRNYSGIPTMYNFLLDEWDLSLEVKSDYVSVYPHEFDKIEIISSLKSLSLKEPLLSMIRASSIKGFIVDYGKRDFYIDVLTFDTDIVDSLQYIPFIRIGFLLKDSEDLPFYLIELFVPEKYLTFTIKIIRYICETKKCQILIATDNFWSSKKII
;
A
#
# COMPACT_ATOMS: atom_id res chain seq x y z
N MET A 1 18.58 13.00 -6.59
CA MET A 1 17.21 13.14 -6.07
C MET A 1 16.95 11.94 -5.18
N ASP A 2 16.47 12.14 -3.96
CA ASP A 2 16.14 11.04 -3.07
C ASP A 2 14.77 10.45 -3.47
N PHE A 3 14.79 9.28 -4.09
CA PHE A 3 13.57 8.63 -4.57
C PHE A 3 12.63 8.26 -3.42
N ALA A 4 13.16 7.84 -2.27
CA ALA A 4 12.35 7.43 -1.13
C ALA A 4 11.56 8.60 -0.54
N GLU A 5 12.20 9.76 -0.45
CA GLU A 5 11.52 10.98 0.00
C GLU A 5 10.43 11.41 -0.98
N ILE A 6 10.67 11.30 -2.28
CA ILE A 6 9.66 11.60 -3.30
C ILE A 6 8.45 10.67 -3.17
N VAL A 7 8.66 9.35 -3.02
CA VAL A 7 7.55 8.40 -2.82
C VAL A 7 6.80 8.69 -1.51
N ARG A 8 7.50 9.07 -0.44
CA ARG A 8 6.87 9.47 0.83
C ARG A 8 5.92 10.65 0.67
N LEU A 9 6.33 11.68 -0.07
CA LEU A 9 5.46 12.81 -0.38
C LEU A 9 4.29 12.38 -1.29
N LEU A 10 4.58 11.63 -2.34
CA LEU A 10 3.57 11.14 -3.30
C LEU A 10 2.49 10.27 -2.64
N ARG A 11 2.81 9.49 -1.61
CA ARG A 11 1.83 8.72 -0.81
C ARG A 11 0.74 9.61 -0.20
N VAL A 12 1.06 10.88 0.00
CA VAL A 12 0.21 11.86 0.67
C VAL A 12 -0.50 12.76 -0.34
N ILE A 13 0.24 13.30 -1.30
CA ILE A 13 -0.28 14.34 -2.22
C ILE A 13 -0.70 13.80 -3.60
N GLY A 14 -0.39 12.53 -3.89
CA GLY A 14 -0.64 11.92 -5.19
C GLY A 14 0.17 12.58 -6.32
N PRO A 15 -0.31 12.54 -7.57
CA PRO A 15 0.44 13.03 -8.74
C PRO A 15 0.48 14.57 -8.87
N ASN A 16 0.31 15.32 -7.78
CA ASN A 16 0.31 16.79 -7.81
C ASN A 16 1.74 17.35 -7.88
N ILE A 17 2.28 17.44 -9.10
CA ILE A 17 3.67 17.87 -9.35
C ILE A 17 3.96 19.27 -8.81
N ARG A 18 3.02 20.21 -8.96
CA ARG A 18 3.16 21.57 -8.44
C ARG A 18 3.33 21.59 -6.92
N LEU A 19 2.59 20.74 -6.21
CA LEU A 19 2.75 20.61 -4.77
C LEU A 19 4.04 19.87 -4.42
N LEU A 20 4.36 18.79 -5.12
CA LEU A 20 5.60 18.03 -4.93
C LEU A 20 6.83 18.94 -5.08
N SER A 21 6.85 19.80 -6.10
CA SER A 21 7.91 20.78 -6.35
C SER A 21 8.11 21.71 -5.16
N LYS A 22 7.02 22.27 -4.63
CA LYS A 22 7.08 23.18 -3.47
C LYS A 22 7.60 22.49 -2.21
N LEU A 23 7.18 21.24 -1.97
CA LEU A 23 7.57 20.50 -0.77
C LEU A 23 9.01 20.00 -0.83
N SER A 24 9.42 19.46 -1.98
CA SER A 24 10.77 18.94 -2.21
C SER A 24 11.80 20.02 -2.53
N LYS A 25 11.37 21.24 -2.87
CA LYS A 25 12.19 22.35 -3.38
C LYS A 25 12.93 21.98 -4.67
N ILE A 26 12.34 21.12 -5.49
CA ILE A 26 12.84 20.70 -6.80
C ILE A 26 11.98 21.36 -7.88
N GLU A 27 12.59 21.82 -8.96
CA GLU A 27 11.85 22.40 -10.09
C GLU A 27 10.87 21.39 -10.71
N GLU A 28 9.70 21.88 -11.15
CA GLU A 28 8.65 21.03 -11.74
C GLU A 28 9.16 20.25 -12.95
N SER A 29 9.95 20.88 -13.83
CA SER A 29 10.56 20.23 -15.01
C SER A 29 11.44 19.05 -14.63
N VAL A 30 12.31 19.23 -13.63
CA VAL A 30 13.20 18.18 -13.12
C VAL A 30 12.42 17.03 -12.50
N LEU A 31 11.29 17.32 -11.83
CA LEU A 31 10.40 16.29 -11.30
C LEU A 31 9.69 15.52 -12.42
N TYR A 32 9.21 16.18 -13.47
CA TYR A 32 8.61 15.50 -14.62
C TYR A 32 9.62 14.56 -15.30
N ASP A 33 10.85 15.04 -15.53
CA ASP A 33 11.92 14.25 -16.14
C ASP A 33 12.34 13.07 -15.26
N PHE A 34 12.29 13.24 -13.93
CA PHE A 34 12.58 12.16 -12.99
C PHE A 34 11.47 11.11 -12.95
N LEU A 35 10.21 11.53 -12.75
CA LEU A 35 9.08 10.61 -12.60
C LEU A 35 8.77 9.85 -13.90
N SER A 36 9.02 10.45 -15.06
CA SER A 36 8.83 9.79 -16.36
C SER A 36 9.80 8.63 -16.60
N LYS A 37 10.93 8.57 -15.89
CA LYS A 37 11.87 7.45 -15.95
C LYS A 37 11.43 6.26 -15.10
N ILE A 38 10.49 6.45 -14.18
CA ILE A 38 10.02 5.39 -13.31
C ILE A 38 9.03 4.53 -14.08
N GLN A 39 9.43 3.29 -14.35
CA GLN A 39 8.57 2.35 -15.04
C GLN A 39 7.28 2.09 -14.24
N SER A 40 6.16 2.04 -14.97
CA SER A 40 4.85 1.65 -14.42
C SER A 40 4.41 2.44 -13.17
N LEU A 41 4.83 3.71 -13.05
CA LEU A 41 4.39 4.60 -11.97
C LEU A 41 2.86 4.79 -12.02
N LYS A 42 2.17 4.36 -10.97
CA LYS A 42 0.71 4.44 -10.84
C LYS A 42 0.32 4.91 -9.45
N PHE A 43 -0.82 5.60 -9.38
CA PHE A 43 -1.38 6.12 -8.14
C PHE A 43 -2.76 5.53 -7.92
N THR A 44 -2.93 4.77 -6.84
CA THR A 44 -4.24 4.25 -6.42
C THR A 44 -4.75 5.06 -5.25
N PRO A 45 -5.89 5.78 -5.35
CA PRO A 45 -6.41 6.57 -4.24
C PRO A 45 -6.86 5.66 -3.08
N ILE A 46 -6.50 6.04 -1.85
CA ILE A 46 -7.02 5.43 -0.62
C ILE A 46 -8.27 6.19 -0.21
N THR A 47 -9.43 5.58 -0.45
CA THR A 47 -10.73 6.15 -0.09
C THR A 47 -11.21 5.68 1.28
N LYS A 48 -12.25 6.34 1.80
CA LYS A 48 -12.87 5.96 3.08
C LYS A 48 -13.50 4.57 2.95
N ILE A 49 -12.96 3.61 3.69
CA ILE A 49 -13.48 2.24 3.81
C ILE A 49 -13.54 1.91 5.30
N SER A 50 -14.75 1.90 5.88
CA SER A 50 -14.98 1.56 7.29
C SER A 50 -15.15 0.07 7.53
N THR A 51 -15.54 -0.68 6.49
CA THR A 51 -15.86 -2.09 6.58
C THR A 51 -15.33 -2.82 5.35
N LEU A 52 -14.76 -4.00 5.57
CA LEU A 52 -14.28 -4.89 4.54
C LEU A 52 -15.04 -6.21 4.59
N SER A 53 -15.79 -6.50 3.53
CA SER A 53 -16.50 -7.77 3.36
C SER A 53 -15.61 -8.78 2.65
N ILE A 54 -15.38 -9.93 3.24
CA ILE A 54 -14.72 -11.07 2.61
C ILE A 54 -15.78 -12.18 2.55
N CYS A 55 -16.29 -12.57 1.37
CA CYS A 55 -17.22 -13.70 1.23
C CYS A 55 -17.18 -14.25 -0.19
N GLU A 56 -17.61 -15.49 -0.46
CA GLU A 56 -17.61 -16.10 -1.81
C GLU A 56 -18.27 -15.24 -2.93
N LYS A 57 -19.24 -14.37 -2.59
CA LYS A 57 -19.87 -13.41 -3.53
C LYS A 57 -19.27 -12.00 -3.47
N GLY A 58 -18.53 -11.68 -2.41
CA GLY A 58 -17.82 -10.43 -2.18
C GLY A 58 -16.30 -10.62 -2.21
N ILE A 59 -15.83 -11.63 -2.97
CA ILE A 59 -14.42 -11.96 -3.06
C ILE A 59 -13.68 -10.76 -3.64
N ILE A 60 -12.69 -10.27 -2.88
CA ILE A 60 -11.88 -9.15 -3.32
C ILE A 60 -10.80 -9.59 -4.33
N ARG A 61 -10.33 -10.85 -4.24
CA ARG A 61 -9.49 -11.53 -5.26
C ARG A 61 -9.63 -13.05 -5.18
N ARG A 62 -9.52 -13.74 -6.33
CA ARG A 62 -9.52 -15.20 -6.41
C ARG A 62 -8.11 -15.75 -6.61
N SER A 63 -7.84 -16.90 -5.99
CA SER A 63 -6.61 -17.64 -6.22
C SER A 63 -6.47 -18.04 -7.68
N ILE A 64 -5.29 -17.80 -8.27
CA ILE A 64 -4.94 -18.25 -9.63
C ILE A 64 -5.04 -19.78 -9.76
N LYS A 65 -4.83 -20.53 -8.65
CA LYS A 65 -4.75 -22.00 -8.69
C LYS A 65 -6.10 -22.70 -8.66
N ASN A 66 -7.10 -22.16 -7.96
CA ASN A 66 -8.29 -22.94 -7.61
C ASN A 66 -9.58 -22.13 -7.41
N ASN A 67 -9.64 -20.86 -7.85
CA ASN A 67 -10.79 -19.97 -7.69
C ASN A 67 -11.28 -19.78 -6.24
N LYS A 68 -10.57 -20.30 -5.23
CA LYS A 68 -10.87 -20.12 -3.81
C LYS A 68 -10.35 -18.76 -3.33
N GLY A 69 -11.07 -18.15 -2.38
CA GLY A 69 -10.64 -16.97 -1.64
C GLY A 69 -9.91 -17.34 -0.34
N LEU A 70 -9.62 -16.33 0.49
CA LEU A 70 -9.19 -16.51 1.88
C LEU A 70 -10.33 -17.14 2.71
N ALA A 71 -9.99 -17.93 3.73
CA ALA A 71 -10.95 -18.72 4.52
C ALA A 71 -11.59 -17.95 5.70
N LEU A 72 -11.44 -16.63 5.77
CA LEU A 72 -12.22 -15.78 6.67
C LEU A 72 -13.35 -15.17 5.86
N GLU A 73 -14.58 -15.58 6.15
CA GLU A 73 -15.77 -14.96 5.58
C GLU A 73 -16.48 -14.10 6.63
N GLY A 74 -16.88 -12.88 6.27
CA GLY A 74 -17.55 -11.94 7.16
C GLY A 74 -17.36 -10.49 6.76
N ASP A 75 -18.03 -9.61 7.50
CA ASP A 75 -17.84 -8.17 7.46
C ASP A 75 -16.92 -7.76 8.61
N PHE A 76 -15.83 -7.08 8.27
CA PHE A 76 -14.79 -6.72 9.22
C PHE A 76 -14.63 -5.22 9.31
N GLU A 77 -14.57 -4.70 10.52
CA GLU A 77 -14.32 -3.28 10.74
C GLU A 77 -12.86 -2.94 10.42
N VAL A 78 -12.62 -1.91 9.61
CA VAL A 78 -11.28 -1.42 9.31
C VAL A 78 -10.86 -0.43 10.38
N LYS A 79 -9.84 -0.79 11.18
CA LYS A 79 -9.29 0.09 12.22
C LYS A 79 -8.16 0.98 11.69
N GLU A 80 -7.29 0.42 10.87
CA GLU A 80 -6.14 1.12 10.30
C GLU A 80 -5.83 0.57 8.90
N ILE A 81 -5.50 1.46 7.98
CA ILE A 81 -4.88 1.14 6.70
C ILE A 81 -3.43 1.64 6.75
N ARG A 82 -2.48 0.74 6.52
CA ARG A 82 -1.03 1.03 6.47
C ARG A 82 -0.59 1.07 5.02
N ASN A 83 -0.30 2.26 4.51
CA ASN A 83 0.17 2.44 3.14
C ASN A 83 1.70 2.39 3.09
N TYR A 84 2.24 1.23 2.72
CA TYR A 84 3.67 1.02 2.56
C TYR A 84 4.16 1.56 1.21
N SER A 85 3.46 1.21 0.11
CA SER A 85 3.89 1.50 -1.27
C SER A 85 5.25 0.92 -1.64
N GLY A 86 5.63 -0.22 -1.06
CA GLY A 86 6.94 -0.86 -1.23
C GLY A 86 8.07 -0.15 -0.48
N ILE A 87 9.31 -0.59 -0.75
CA ILE A 87 10.53 0.00 -0.17
C ILE A 87 11.31 0.71 -1.28
N PRO A 88 11.18 2.04 -1.43
CA PRO A 88 11.75 2.75 -2.58
C PRO A 88 13.28 2.70 -2.64
N THR A 89 13.95 2.69 -1.49
CA THR A 89 15.42 2.60 -1.40
C THR A 89 15.97 1.29 -1.96
N MET A 90 15.13 0.24 -2.00
CA MET A 90 15.48 -1.06 -2.56
C MET A 90 15.18 -1.17 -4.06
N TYR A 91 14.64 -0.12 -4.70
CA TYR A 91 14.28 -0.15 -6.12
C TYR A 91 15.25 0.67 -6.97
N ASN A 92 15.83 0.03 -7.97
CA ASN A 92 16.63 0.67 -9.01
C ASN A 92 15.77 0.97 -10.23
N PHE A 93 15.31 2.21 -10.34
CA PHE A 93 14.45 2.66 -11.45
C PHE A 93 15.13 2.65 -12.83
N LEU A 94 16.46 2.66 -12.91
CA LEU A 94 17.19 2.60 -14.18
C LEU A 94 17.17 1.19 -14.78
N LEU A 95 17.17 0.17 -13.93
CA LEU A 95 17.22 -1.23 -14.33
C LEU A 95 15.87 -1.96 -14.18
N ASP A 96 14.88 -1.32 -13.53
CA ASP A 96 13.62 -1.97 -13.11
C ASP A 96 13.87 -3.24 -12.27
N GLU A 97 14.75 -3.10 -11.27
CA GLU A 97 15.18 -4.18 -10.40
C GLU A 97 15.06 -3.81 -8.92
N TRP A 98 14.91 -4.83 -8.08
CA TRP A 98 14.82 -4.69 -6.63
C TRP A 98 15.97 -5.41 -5.97
N ASP A 99 16.56 -4.78 -4.96
CA ASP A 99 17.42 -5.44 -4.00
C ASP A 99 16.57 -6.33 -3.07
N LEU A 100 16.99 -7.58 -2.92
CA LEU A 100 16.32 -8.63 -2.16
C LEU A 100 17.10 -9.02 -0.90
N SER A 101 18.00 -8.16 -0.43
CA SER A 101 18.78 -8.34 0.81
C SER A 101 17.91 -8.47 2.07
N LEU A 102 16.70 -7.91 2.05
CA LEU A 102 15.74 -7.88 3.18
C LEU A 102 16.28 -7.12 4.41
N GLU A 103 17.24 -6.20 4.23
CA GLU A 103 17.90 -5.50 5.33
C GLU A 103 17.16 -4.24 5.79
N VAL A 104 16.28 -3.69 4.95
CA VAL A 104 15.55 -2.45 5.24
C VAL A 104 14.10 -2.77 5.57
N LYS A 105 13.65 -2.26 6.73
CA LYS A 105 12.23 -2.28 7.11
C LYS A 105 11.49 -1.15 6.41
N SER A 106 10.33 -1.45 5.82
CA SER A 106 9.46 -0.46 5.18
C SER A 106 8.94 0.57 6.18
N ASP A 107 8.85 1.82 5.75
CA ASP A 107 8.00 2.83 6.40
C ASP A 107 6.56 2.74 5.85
N TYR A 108 5.61 3.37 6.54
CA TYR A 108 4.23 3.48 6.05
C TYR A 108 3.53 4.74 6.55
N VAL A 109 2.47 5.11 5.84
CA VAL A 109 1.51 6.15 6.27
C VAL A 109 0.26 5.47 6.80
N SER A 110 -0.10 5.74 8.05
CA SER A 110 -1.37 5.29 8.65
C SER A 110 -2.54 6.12 8.15
N VAL A 111 -3.65 5.44 7.85
CA VAL A 111 -4.94 6.04 7.52
C VAL A 111 -6.01 5.39 8.38
N TYR A 112 -6.66 6.19 9.22
CA TYR A 112 -7.70 5.74 10.14
C TYR A 112 -9.10 6.05 9.55
N PRO A 113 -9.94 5.04 9.26
CA PRO A 113 -11.25 5.25 8.62
C PRO A 113 -12.26 6.08 9.44
N HIS A 114 -12.15 6.05 10.76
CA HIS A 114 -13.00 6.84 11.67
C HIS A 114 -12.51 8.28 11.85
N GLU A 115 -11.22 8.51 11.62
CA GLU A 115 -10.61 9.83 11.60
C GLU A 115 -10.43 10.34 10.15
N PHE A 116 -11.15 9.73 9.20
CA PHE A 116 -11.08 10.06 7.79
C PHE A 116 -11.57 11.50 7.49
N ASP A 117 -12.13 12.21 8.45
CA ASP A 117 -12.47 13.63 8.29
C ASP A 117 -11.37 14.55 8.89
N LYS A 118 -10.46 14.01 9.72
CA LYS A 118 -9.26 14.71 10.24
C LYS A 118 -8.07 14.43 9.34
N ILE A 119 -7.58 15.44 8.64
CA ILE A 119 -6.42 15.26 7.78
C ILE A 119 -5.15 15.38 8.61
N GLU A 120 -4.63 14.24 9.07
CA GLU A 120 -3.31 14.18 9.72
C GLU A 120 -2.16 14.51 8.76
N ILE A 121 -2.35 14.34 7.45
CA ILE A 121 -1.42 14.85 6.43
C ILE A 121 -1.03 16.31 6.70
N ILE A 122 -1.94 17.10 7.27
CA ILE A 122 -1.72 18.50 7.61
C ILE A 122 -0.76 18.68 8.78
N SER A 123 -0.64 17.77 9.76
CA SER A 123 0.33 17.95 10.85
C SER A 123 1.77 17.78 10.37
N SER A 124 2.03 16.77 9.54
CA SER A 124 3.32 16.56 8.86
C SER A 124 3.66 17.68 7.87
N LEU A 125 2.67 18.20 7.13
CA LEU A 125 2.84 19.29 6.16
C LEU A 125 2.76 20.71 6.78
N LYS A 126 2.25 20.86 8.00
CA LYS A 126 2.17 22.16 8.73
C LYS A 126 3.56 22.74 8.97
N SER A 127 4.58 21.88 9.08
CA SER A 127 6.00 22.27 9.15
C SER A 127 6.51 22.98 7.88
N LEU A 128 5.78 22.89 6.75
CA LEU A 128 6.18 23.38 5.44
C LEU A 128 5.46 24.68 5.02
N SER A 129 4.82 25.38 5.97
CA SER A 129 4.15 26.68 5.76
C SER A 129 3.22 26.71 4.54
N LEU A 130 2.48 25.62 4.29
CA LEU A 130 1.53 25.55 3.19
C LEU A 130 0.38 26.55 3.37
N LYS A 131 0.04 27.29 2.30
CA LYS A 131 -1.05 28.26 2.30
C LYS A 131 -2.42 27.55 2.47
N GLU A 132 -3.30 28.15 3.27
CA GLU A 132 -4.69 27.72 3.55
C GLU A 132 -5.51 27.19 2.34
N PRO A 133 -5.50 27.83 1.15
CA PRO A 133 -6.25 27.34 -0.01
C PRO A 133 -5.75 26.00 -0.56
N LEU A 134 -4.49 25.65 -0.28
CA LEU A 134 -3.88 24.42 -0.74
C LEU A 134 -4.21 23.27 0.22
N LEU A 135 -4.35 23.59 1.51
CA LEU A 135 -4.87 22.68 2.52
C LEU A 135 -6.37 22.40 2.28
N SER A 136 -7.15 23.39 1.85
CA SER A 136 -8.59 23.20 1.59
C SER A 136 -8.89 22.29 0.39
N MET A 137 -8.06 22.30 -0.66
CA MET A 137 -8.19 21.36 -1.78
C MET A 137 -7.94 19.90 -1.36
N ILE A 138 -6.99 19.67 -0.45
CA ILE A 138 -6.73 18.35 0.14
C ILE A 138 -7.89 17.96 1.08
N ARG A 139 -8.50 18.94 1.77
CA ARG A 139 -9.64 18.75 2.70
C ARG A 139 -10.98 18.39 2.08
N ALA A 140 -11.20 18.71 0.82
CA ALA A 140 -12.49 18.47 0.17
C ALA A 140 -12.67 17.07 -0.43
N SER A 141 -11.69 16.17 -0.28
CA SER A 141 -11.71 14.85 -0.94
C SER A 141 -12.00 13.70 0.02
N SER A 142 -12.73 12.68 -0.45
CA SER A 142 -12.86 11.37 0.20
C SER A 142 -11.60 10.50 0.06
N ILE A 143 -10.45 11.12 -0.23
CA ILE A 143 -9.15 10.49 -0.44
C ILE A 143 -8.20 10.93 0.67
N LYS A 144 -7.54 9.97 1.32
CA LYS A 144 -6.56 10.22 2.40
C LYS A 144 -5.11 10.01 2.01
N GLY A 145 -4.87 9.62 0.77
CA GLY A 145 -3.54 9.36 0.26
C GLY A 145 -3.63 8.50 -0.99
N PHE A 146 -2.45 8.08 -1.45
CA PHE A 146 -2.29 7.32 -2.66
C PHE A 146 -1.32 6.18 -2.40
N ILE A 147 -1.68 4.97 -2.79
CA ILE A 147 -0.71 3.90 -2.96
C ILE A 147 0.09 4.24 -4.21
N VAL A 148 1.41 4.29 -4.09
CA VAL A 148 2.33 4.61 -5.17
C VAL A 148 2.95 3.30 -5.64
N ASP A 149 2.45 2.78 -6.76
CA ASP A 149 3.02 1.60 -7.39
C ASP A 149 4.10 2.04 -8.38
N TYR A 150 5.27 1.41 -8.34
CA TYR A 150 6.40 1.67 -9.24
C TYR A 150 7.15 0.39 -9.55
N GLY A 151 7.78 0.39 -10.72
CA GLY A 151 8.40 -0.76 -11.36
C GLY A 151 7.36 -1.77 -11.86
N LYS A 152 7.77 -2.66 -12.77
CA LYS A 152 6.86 -3.67 -13.31
C LYS A 152 6.48 -4.69 -12.22
N ARG A 153 5.18 -4.86 -11.98
CA ARG A 153 4.61 -5.80 -11.00
C ARG A 153 3.39 -6.48 -11.61
N ASP A 154 3.23 -7.78 -11.32
CA ASP A 154 2.29 -8.63 -12.06
C ASP A 154 1.36 -9.41 -11.11
N PHE A 155 1.84 -9.76 -9.91
CA PHE A 155 1.14 -10.66 -9.00
C PHE A 155 0.89 -10.03 -7.65
N TYR A 156 -0.30 -10.24 -7.14
CA TYR A 156 -0.65 -9.90 -5.77
C TYR A 156 -0.52 -11.12 -4.88
N ILE A 157 0.01 -10.92 -3.68
CA ILE A 157 0.05 -11.92 -2.62
C ILE A 157 -0.60 -11.32 -1.39
N ASP A 158 -1.76 -11.84 -1.01
CA ASP A 158 -2.44 -11.46 0.20
C ASP A 158 -2.09 -12.44 1.31
N VAL A 159 -1.66 -11.92 2.46
CA VAL A 159 -1.30 -12.67 3.66
C VAL A 159 -2.25 -12.27 4.77
N LEU A 160 -2.96 -13.26 5.30
CA LEU A 160 -3.91 -13.10 6.38
C LEU A 160 -3.36 -13.74 7.65
N THR A 161 -3.30 -13.00 8.74
CA THR A 161 -2.75 -13.50 10.02
C THR A 161 -3.33 -12.78 11.22
N PHE A 162 -3.28 -13.43 12.38
CA PHE A 162 -3.57 -12.83 13.68
C PHE A 162 -2.29 -12.39 14.42
N ASP A 163 -1.13 -12.68 13.86
CA ASP A 163 0.16 -12.56 14.54
C ASP A 163 0.93 -11.32 14.08
N THR A 164 1.27 -10.45 15.03
CA THR A 164 1.97 -9.19 14.77
C THR A 164 3.41 -9.40 14.28
N ASP A 165 4.08 -10.47 14.69
CA ASP A 165 5.47 -10.69 14.28
C ASP A 165 5.54 -11.08 12.80
N ILE A 166 4.50 -11.74 12.27
CA ILE A 166 4.38 -11.99 10.83
C ILE A 166 4.28 -10.65 10.10
N VAL A 167 3.43 -9.74 10.58
CA VAL A 167 3.28 -8.40 9.99
C VAL A 167 4.60 -7.63 10.04
N ASP A 168 5.33 -7.69 11.15
CA ASP A 168 6.64 -7.06 11.28
C ASP A 168 7.69 -7.67 10.36
N SER A 169 7.66 -8.98 10.16
CA SER A 169 8.58 -9.68 9.25
C SER A 169 8.30 -9.35 7.79
N LEU A 170 7.02 -9.25 7.39
CA LEU A 170 6.63 -8.91 6.02
C LEU A 170 7.07 -7.50 5.61
N GLN A 171 7.29 -6.59 6.57
CA GLN A 171 7.76 -5.23 6.29
C GLN A 171 9.18 -5.16 5.73
N TYR A 172 9.96 -6.24 5.79
CA TYR A 172 11.27 -6.32 5.16
C TYR A 172 11.22 -6.76 3.70
N ILE A 173 10.05 -7.21 3.21
CA ILE A 173 9.88 -7.61 1.81
C ILE A 173 9.63 -6.35 0.96
N PRO A 174 10.46 -6.03 -0.04
CA PRO A 174 10.37 -4.78 -0.81
C PRO A 174 9.03 -4.54 -1.53
N PHE A 175 8.25 -5.60 -1.69
CA PHE A 175 6.98 -5.63 -2.42
C PHE A 175 5.75 -5.35 -1.55
N ILE A 176 5.92 -5.16 -0.23
CA ILE A 176 4.81 -4.85 0.67
C ILE A 176 4.09 -3.58 0.21
N ARG A 177 2.80 -3.68 -0.10
CA ARG A 177 2.04 -2.61 -0.75
C ARG A 177 1.14 -1.89 0.23
N ILE A 178 0.27 -2.64 0.90
CA ILE A 178 -0.73 -2.12 1.83
C ILE A 178 -1.05 -3.15 2.91
N GLY A 179 -1.35 -2.70 4.12
CA GLY A 179 -1.83 -3.55 5.20
C GLY A 179 -3.13 -3.02 5.80
N PHE A 180 -3.99 -3.91 6.25
CA PHE A 180 -5.22 -3.57 6.98
C PHE A 180 -5.16 -4.20 8.36
N LEU A 181 -5.38 -3.40 9.40
CA LEU A 181 -5.79 -3.90 10.71
C LEU A 181 -7.31 -3.95 10.74
N LEU A 182 -7.83 -5.17 10.89
CA LEU A 182 -9.24 -5.48 10.86
C LEU A 182 -9.68 -6.02 12.22
N LYS A 183 -10.97 -5.84 12.53
CA LYS A 183 -11.62 -6.50 13.67
C LYS A 183 -12.90 -7.19 13.22
N ASP A 184 -13.17 -8.36 13.79
CA ASP A 184 -14.44 -9.03 13.66
C ASP A 184 -15.46 -8.54 14.71
N SER A 185 -16.65 -9.15 14.70
CA SER A 185 -17.73 -8.85 15.66
C SER A 185 -17.40 -9.19 17.11
N GLU A 186 -16.37 -10.01 17.35
CA GLU A 186 -15.89 -10.38 18.70
C GLU A 186 -14.69 -9.51 19.13
N ASP A 187 -14.41 -8.43 18.39
CA ASP A 187 -13.31 -7.50 18.63
C ASP A 187 -11.89 -8.14 18.49
N LEU A 188 -11.80 -9.32 17.87
CA LEU A 188 -10.54 -10.02 17.65
C LEU A 188 -9.77 -9.34 16.50
N PRO A 189 -8.54 -8.84 16.74
CA PRO A 189 -7.77 -8.18 15.70
C PRO A 189 -7.10 -9.20 14.76
N PHE A 190 -7.11 -8.89 13.48
CA PHE A 190 -6.31 -9.61 12.49
C PHE A 190 -5.84 -8.68 11.38
N TYR A 191 -4.88 -9.16 10.62
CA TYR A 191 -4.16 -8.40 9.62
C TYR A 191 -4.33 -9.02 8.24
N LEU A 192 -4.65 -8.18 7.26
CA LEU A 192 -4.59 -8.50 5.85
C LEU A 192 -3.48 -7.66 5.22
N ILE A 193 -2.38 -8.30 4.83
CA ILE A 193 -1.21 -7.64 4.23
C ILE A 193 -1.12 -8.04 2.77
N GLU A 194 -1.05 -7.05 1.88
CA GLU A 194 -0.95 -7.25 0.45
C GLU A 194 0.46 -6.89 -0.02
N LEU A 195 1.04 -7.77 -0.82
CA LEU A 195 2.26 -7.53 -1.58
C LEU A 195 1.93 -7.48 -3.06
N PHE A 196 2.63 -6.63 -3.81
CA PHE A 196 2.51 -6.56 -5.27
C PHE A 196 3.89 -6.79 -5.90
N VAL A 197 4.04 -7.95 -6.55
CA VAL A 197 5.31 -8.60 -6.81
C VAL A 197 5.53 -8.73 -8.33
N PRO A 198 6.74 -8.44 -8.84
CA PRO A 198 7.13 -8.77 -10.21
C PRO A 198 7.18 -10.29 -10.42
N GLU A 199 6.81 -10.76 -11.60
CA GLU A 199 6.85 -12.20 -11.96
C GLU A 199 8.21 -12.84 -11.63
N LYS A 200 9.31 -12.16 -11.98
CA LYS A 200 10.69 -12.64 -11.78
C LYS A 200 11.04 -12.95 -10.32
N TYR A 201 10.35 -12.34 -9.36
CA TYR A 201 10.60 -12.53 -7.92
C TYR A 201 9.50 -13.33 -7.22
N LEU A 202 8.44 -13.72 -7.93
CA LEU A 202 7.27 -14.38 -7.34
C LEU A 202 7.65 -15.63 -6.54
N THR A 203 8.44 -16.53 -7.12
CA THR A 203 8.85 -17.79 -6.47
C THR A 203 9.67 -17.54 -5.20
N PHE A 204 10.58 -16.56 -5.24
CA PHE A 204 11.40 -16.18 -4.09
C PHE A 204 10.54 -15.63 -2.97
N THR A 205 9.67 -14.67 -3.28
CA THR A 205 8.76 -14.04 -2.31
C THR A 205 7.82 -15.05 -1.66
N ILE A 206 7.22 -15.98 -2.43
CA ILE A 206 6.36 -17.03 -1.87
C ILE A 206 7.12 -17.92 -0.89
N LYS A 207 8.37 -18.30 -1.19
CA LYS A 207 9.18 -19.13 -0.29
C LYS A 207 9.45 -18.41 1.04
N ILE A 208 9.79 -17.12 1.00
CA ILE A 208 10.01 -16.31 2.20
C ILE A 208 8.73 -16.19 3.02
N ILE A 209 7.60 -15.84 2.40
CA ILE A 209 6.33 -15.71 3.12
C ILE A 209 5.96 -17.04 3.78
N ARG A 210 6.14 -18.17 3.08
CA ARG A 210 5.90 -19.50 3.66
C ARG A 210 6.81 -19.81 4.83
N TYR A 211 8.08 -19.43 4.76
CA TYR A 211 9.02 -19.58 5.88
C TYR A 211 8.60 -18.73 7.09
N ILE A 212 8.25 -17.47 6.88
CA ILE A 212 7.73 -16.58 7.94
C ILE A 212 6.45 -17.18 8.57
N CYS A 213 5.61 -17.80 7.74
CA CYS A 213 4.36 -18.42 8.17
C CYS A 213 4.51 -19.84 8.76
N GLU A 214 5.68 -20.47 8.69
CA GLU A 214 5.83 -21.91 8.90
C GLU A 214 5.37 -22.38 10.29
N THR A 215 5.55 -21.55 11.32
CA THR A 215 5.25 -21.88 12.71
C THR A 215 3.97 -21.22 13.25
N LYS A 216 3.26 -20.44 12.42
CA LYS A 216 2.19 -19.55 12.89
C LYS A 216 0.96 -19.66 11.97
N LYS A 217 -0.24 -19.39 12.52
CA LYS A 217 -1.48 -19.41 11.73
C LYS A 217 -1.46 -18.26 10.72
N CYS A 218 -1.28 -18.62 9.45
CA CYS A 218 -1.24 -17.69 8.32
C CYS A 218 -1.96 -18.33 7.13
N GLN A 219 -2.68 -17.52 6.35
CA GLN A 219 -3.22 -17.91 5.05
C GLN A 219 -2.59 -17.04 3.98
N ILE A 220 -2.29 -17.66 2.83
CA ILE A 220 -1.63 -16.99 1.70
C ILE A 220 -2.51 -17.19 0.47
N LEU A 221 -2.86 -16.09 -0.20
CA LEU A 221 -3.60 -16.07 -1.46
C LEU A 221 -2.75 -15.40 -2.53
N ILE A 222 -2.69 -15.98 -3.74
CA ILE A 222 -1.96 -15.42 -4.87
C ILE A 222 -2.95 -15.13 -5.99
N ALA A 223 -2.95 -13.89 -6.50
CA ALA A 223 -3.91 -13.38 -7.47
C ALA A 223 -3.22 -12.50 -8.54
N THR A 224 -3.87 -12.30 -9.68
CA THR A 224 -3.45 -11.34 -10.72
C THR A 224 -4.25 -10.04 -10.71
N ASP A 225 -5.47 -10.07 -10.18
CA ASP A 225 -6.42 -8.96 -10.29
C ASP A 225 -6.30 -8.01 -9.09
N ASN A 226 -6.38 -6.69 -9.32
CA ASN A 226 -6.24 -5.66 -8.27
C ASN A 226 -7.50 -5.57 -7.35
N PHE A 227 -7.30 -5.54 -6.03
CA PHE A 227 -8.31 -5.31 -4.98
C PHE A 227 -9.19 -4.09 -5.24
N TRP A 228 -8.62 -3.04 -5.81
CA TRP A 228 -9.31 -1.76 -6.06
C TRP A 228 -10.10 -1.73 -7.37
N SER A 229 -10.02 -2.78 -8.20
CA SER A 229 -10.64 -2.83 -9.53
C SER A 229 -12.03 -3.47 -9.54
N SER A 230 -12.46 -4.09 -8.44
CA SER A 230 -13.73 -4.79 -8.32
C SER A 230 -14.71 -4.12 -7.35
N LYS A 231 -15.03 -2.84 -7.59
CA LYS A 231 -16.35 -2.30 -7.24
C LYS A 231 -16.83 -1.36 -8.35
N LYS A 232 -17.93 -1.75 -9.00
CA LYS A 232 -19.00 -0.77 -9.20
C LYS A 232 -19.39 -0.29 -7.81
N ILE A 233 -18.94 0.91 -7.45
CA ILE A 233 -19.56 1.67 -6.38
C ILE A 233 -20.74 2.38 -7.05
N ILE A 234 -21.86 1.67 -7.08
CA ILE A 234 -23.30 2.00 -7.02
C ILE A 234 -24.03 0.72 -7.37
#